data_AF-A0A3R6R9Z6-F1
#
_entry.id   AF-A0A3R6R9Z6-F1
#
_cell.length_a   1.000
_cell.length_b   1.000
_cell.length_c   1.000
_cell.angle_alpha   90.00
_cell.angle_beta   90.00
_cell.angle_gamma   90.00
#
_symmetry.space_group_name_H-M   'P 1'
#
loop_
_entity.id
_entity.type
_entity.pdbx_description
1 polymer ?
#
loop_
_entity_poly.entity_id
_entity_poly.type
_entity_poly.pdbx_seq_one_letter_code
_entity_poly.pdbx_strand_id
1 'polypeptide(L)'
;MTFEYISQLLKSHTSIRLLKADNAPLIISFLFETFKENFTNQGEGGIKEKELADRLADMLYVLNDSNKIYPKQPNEYLTDWANAGFLRKYP
;
A
#
# COMPACT_ATOMS: atom_id res chain seq x y z
N MET A 1 -23.33 -19.81 2.06
CA MET A 1 -22.66 -18.88 1.13
C MET A 1 -22.83 -19.44 -0.27
N THR A 2 -23.37 -18.68 -1.22
CA THR A 2 -23.55 -19.14 -2.61
C THR A 2 -22.33 -18.79 -3.47
N PHE A 3 -22.21 -19.45 -4.61
CA PHE A 3 -21.14 -19.19 -5.58
C PHE A 3 -21.14 -17.72 -6.06
N GLU A 4 -22.33 -17.17 -6.29
CA GLU A 4 -22.56 -15.80 -6.73
C GLU A 4 -22.07 -14.80 -5.68
N TYR A 5 -22.40 -15.07 -4.41
CA TYR A 5 -21.97 -14.23 -3.29
C TYR A 5 -20.44 -14.21 -3.15
N ILE A 6 -19.78 -15.37 -3.23
CA ILE A 6 -18.31 -15.45 -3.19
C ILE A 6 -17.70 -14.75 -4.40
N SER A 7 -18.27 -14.96 -5.59
CA SER A 7 -17.80 -14.30 -6.83
C SER A 7 -17.91 -12.78 -6.74
N GLN A 8 -18.95 -12.25 -6.12
CA GLN A 8 -19.11 -10.81 -5.89
C GLN A 8 -18.12 -10.31 -4.84
N LEU A 9 -17.94 -11.02 -3.73
CA LEU A 9 -16.98 -10.67 -2.67
C LEU A 9 -15.55 -10.61 -3.21
N LEU A 10 -15.14 -11.59 -4.03
CA LEU A 10 -13.82 -11.62 -4.66
C LEU A 10 -13.57 -10.44 -5.62
N LYS A 11 -14.64 -9.80 -6.13
CA LYS A 11 -14.57 -8.61 -7.00
C LYS A 11 -14.57 -7.31 -6.20
N SER A 12 -15.36 -7.21 -5.13
CA SER A 12 -15.59 -5.95 -4.42
C SER A 12 -14.70 -5.76 -3.19
N HIS A 13 -14.24 -6.83 -2.55
CA HIS A 13 -13.54 -6.72 -1.27
C HIS A 13 -12.11 -6.20 -1.44
N THR A 14 -11.82 -5.04 -0.85
CA THR A 14 -10.54 -4.32 -0.99
C THR A 14 -9.34 -5.18 -0.61
N SER A 15 -9.41 -5.95 0.49
CA SER A 15 -8.30 -6.82 0.90
C SER A 15 -8.01 -7.95 -0.10
N ILE A 16 -9.03 -8.45 -0.80
CA ILE A 16 -8.83 -9.49 -1.83
C ILE A 16 -8.25 -8.86 -3.10
N ARG A 17 -8.71 -7.66 -3.46
CA ARG A 17 -8.10 -6.88 -4.56
C ARG A 17 -6.63 -6.57 -4.28
N LEU A 18 -6.28 -6.23 -3.05
CA LEU A 18 -4.91 -5.99 -2.62
C LEU A 18 -4.02 -7.22 -2.82
N LEU A 19 -4.47 -8.39 -2.37
CA LEU A 19 -3.74 -9.65 -2.51
C LEU A 19 -3.51 -10.06 -3.99
N LYS A 20 -4.32 -9.54 -4.90
CA LYS A 20 -4.23 -9.78 -6.35
C LYS A 20 -3.42 -8.72 -7.11
N ALA A 21 -2.98 -7.65 -6.47
CA ALA A 21 -2.23 -6.60 -7.14
C ALA A 21 -0.83 -7.10 -7.55
N ASP A 22 -0.34 -6.68 -8.73
CA ASP A 22 0.98 -7.11 -9.23
C ASP A 22 2.13 -6.73 -8.28
N ASN A 23 1.98 -5.61 -7.56
CA ASN A 23 2.90 -5.14 -6.53
C ASN A 23 2.42 -5.44 -5.10
N ALA A 24 1.57 -6.46 -4.90
CA ALA A 24 1.07 -6.83 -3.57
C ALA A 24 2.17 -7.01 -2.52
N PRO A 25 3.32 -7.65 -2.80
CA PRO A 25 4.41 -7.76 -1.83
C PRO A 25 4.91 -6.39 -1.36
N LEU A 26 5.10 -5.43 -2.27
CA LEU A 26 5.52 -4.07 -1.95
C LEU A 26 4.47 -3.36 -1.11
N ILE A 27 3.19 -3.41 -1.50
CA ILE A 27 2.13 -2.71 -0.77
C ILE A 27 2.02 -3.26 0.66
N ILE A 28 1.95 -4.59 0.81
CA ILE A 28 1.71 -5.23 2.09
C ILE A 28 2.87 -5.00 3.05
N SER A 29 4.12 -5.17 2.58
CA SER A 29 5.30 -4.94 3.41
C SER A 29 5.43 -3.47 3.84
N PHE A 30 5.27 -2.53 2.90
CA PHE A 30 5.31 -1.10 3.21
C PHE A 30 4.24 -0.69 4.22
N LEU A 31 2.98 -1.13 4.03
CA LEU A 31 1.90 -0.81 4.96
C LEU A 31 2.13 -1.43 6.34
N PHE A 32 2.70 -2.63 6.41
CA PHE A 32 3.03 -3.28 7.67
C PHE A 32 4.12 -2.52 8.43
N GLU A 33 5.24 -2.21 7.80
CA GLU A 33 6.34 -1.45 8.43
C GLU A 33 5.89 -0.05 8.84
N THR A 34 5.09 0.60 7.99
CA THR A 34 4.62 1.97 8.22
C THR A 34 3.56 2.05 9.33
N PHE A 35 2.56 1.17 9.33
CA PHE A 35 1.36 1.31 10.17
C PHE A 35 1.23 0.25 11.27
N LYS A 36 2.08 -0.77 11.33
CA LYS A 36 2.04 -1.77 12.42
C LYS A 36 3.24 -1.69 13.34
N GLU A 37 4.43 -1.44 12.81
CA GLU A 37 5.63 -1.34 13.65
C GLU A 37 5.79 0.06 14.29
N ASN A 38 5.41 1.11 13.56
CA ASN A 38 5.59 2.50 14.02
C ASN A 38 4.35 3.14 14.65
N PHE A 39 3.16 2.55 14.47
CA PHE A 39 1.87 3.14 14.87
C PHE A 39 1.51 2.89 16.34
N THR A 40 2.22 1.99 17.03
CA THR A 40 2.05 1.74 18.47
C THR A 40 2.41 2.97 19.34
N ASN A 41 3.14 3.95 18.76
CA ASN A 41 3.64 5.13 19.45
C ASN A 41 3.13 6.47 18.86
N GLN A 42 2.34 6.45 17.78
CA GLN A 42 1.78 7.64 17.18
C GLN A 42 0.28 7.69 17.51
N GLY A 43 -0.18 8.78 18.14
CA GLY A 43 -1.61 8.99 18.41
C GLY A 43 -2.44 9.00 17.11
N GLU A 44 -3.74 9.28 17.22
CA GLU A 44 -4.75 9.24 16.13
C GLU A 44 -4.46 10.13 14.88
N GLY A 45 -3.26 10.70 14.74
CA GLY A 45 -2.83 11.46 13.58
C GLY A 45 -2.30 10.57 12.47
N GLY A 46 -2.81 10.77 11.24
CA GLY A 46 -2.22 10.17 10.04
C GLY A 46 -0.79 10.64 9.79
N ILE A 47 -0.10 9.96 8.87
CA ILE A 47 1.28 10.27 8.47
C ILE A 47 1.26 11.32 7.36
N LYS A 48 2.17 12.30 7.41
CA LYS A 48 2.30 13.32 6.33
C LYS A 48 2.67 12.64 5.01
N GLU A 49 2.06 13.07 3.91
CA GLU A 49 2.32 12.50 2.58
C GLU A 49 3.81 12.54 2.22
N LYS A 50 4.51 13.63 2.55
CA LYS A 50 5.96 13.73 2.35
C LYS A 50 6.74 12.66 3.12
N GLU A 51 6.43 12.47 4.40
CA GLU A 51 7.09 11.46 5.23
C GLU A 51 6.82 10.05 4.71
N LEU A 52 5.59 9.79 4.27
CA LEU A 52 5.21 8.52 3.66
C LEU A 52 5.96 8.27 2.34
N ALA A 53 6.11 9.31 1.52
CA ALA A 53 6.85 9.25 0.26
C ALA A 53 8.35 9.01 0.48
N ASP A 54 8.95 9.68 1.46
CA ASP A 54 10.37 9.52 1.81
C ASP A 54 10.63 8.06 2.27
N ARG A 55 9.79 7.51 3.17
CA ARG A 55 9.90 6.11 3.61
C ARG A 55 9.78 5.12 2.45
N LEU A 56 8.83 5.36 1.54
CA LEU A 56 8.65 4.49 0.37
C LEU A 56 9.84 4.62 -0.59
N ALA A 57 10.44 5.80 -0.72
CA ALA A 57 11.65 6.00 -1.52
C ALA A 57 12.81 5.13 -1.02
N ASP A 58 13.03 5.10 0.30
CA ASP A 58 14.08 4.28 0.92
C ASP A 58 13.85 2.78 0.67
N MET A 59 12.61 2.31 0.80
CA MET A 59 12.26 0.92 0.51
C MET A 59 12.46 0.57 -0.97
N LEU A 60 12.03 1.44 -1.88
CA LEU A 60 12.20 1.26 -3.31
C LEU A 60 13.68 1.28 -3.71
N TYR A 61 14.51 2.07 -3.04
CA TYR A 61 15.96 2.08 -3.25
C TYR A 61 16.56 0.70 -3.00
N VAL A 62 16.24 0.08 -1.85
CA VAL A 62 16.71 -1.26 -1.50
C VAL A 62 16.17 -2.33 -2.47
N LEU A 63 14.87 -2.29 -2.76
CA LEU A 63 14.22 -3.30 -3.61
C LEU A 63 14.66 -3.23 -5.07
N ASN A 64 15.07 -2.05 -5.55
CA ASN A 64 15.51 -1.84 -6.92
C ASN A 64 17.03 -1.92 -7.11
N ASP A 65 17.81 -2.17 -6.05
CA ASP A 65 19.28 -2.13 -6.06
C ASP A 65 19.89 -2.99 -7.18
N SER A 66 19.40 -4.23 -7.34
CA SER A 66 19.91 -5.15 -8.36
C SER A 66 19.14 -5.09 -9.69
N ASN A 67 17.86 -4.73 -9.66
CA ASN A 67 17.01 -4.63 -10.85
C ASN A 67 15.83 -3.68 -10.56
N LYS A 68 15.46 -2.83 -11.51
CA LYS A 68 14.39 -1.83 -11.37
C LYS A 68 13.00 -2.44 -11.49
N ILE A 69 12.68 -3.38 -10.60
CA ILE A 69 11.41 -4.14 -10.54
C ILE A 69 10.21 -3.21 -10.27
N TYR A 70 10.42 -2.14 -9.51
CA TYR A 70 9.43 -1.13 -9.17
C TYR A 70 9.81 0.24 -9.76
N PRO A 71 9.44 0.53 -11.02
CA PRO A 71 10.01 1.66 -11.76
C PRO A 71 9.37 3.02 -11.47
N LYS A 72 8.18 3.07 -10.83
CA LYS A 72 7.46 4.32 -10.58
C LYS A 72 8.06 5.10 -9.41
N GLN A 73 7.80 6.40 -9.37
CA GLN A 73 8.16 7.25 -8.24
C GLN A 73 7.28 6.94 -7.01
N PRO A 74 7.77 7.19 -5.78
CA PRO A 74 7.00 6.94 -4.55
C PRO A 74 5.61 7.58 -4.57
N ASN A 75 5.50 8.84 -4.97
CA ASN A 75 4.22 9.57 -5.02
C ASN A 75 3.21 8.98 -6.01
N GLU A 76 3.69 8.38 -7.10
CA GLU A 76 2.82 7.70 -8.07
C GLU A 76 2.22 6.45 -7.45
N TYR A 77 3.03 5.64 -6.75
CA TYR A 77 2.54 4.47 -6.00
C TYR A 77 1.53 4.88 -4.92
N LEU A 78 1.85 5.88 -4.10
CA LEU A 78 0.93 6.34 -3.03
C LEU A 78 -0.39 6.86 -3.60
N THR A 79 -0.37 7.52 -4.75
CA THR A 79 -1.57 7.99 -5.44
C THR A 79 -2.38 6.82 -5.99
N ASP A 80 -1.74 5.86 -6.65
CA ASP A 80 -2.39 4.64 -7.15
C ASP A 80 -3.05 3.87 -6.00
N TRP A 81 -2.37 3.72 -4.87
CA TRP A 81 -2.87 3.01 -3.70
C TRP A 81 -4.03 3.74 -3.03
N ALA A 82 -3.98 5.07 -2.97
CA ALA A 82 -5.10 5.88 -2.49
C ALA A 82 -6.33 5.72 -3.40
N ASN A 83 -6.14 5.81 -4.72
CA ASN A 83 -7.21 5.62 -5.70
C ASN A 83 -7.78 4.20 -5.67
N ALA A 84 -6.94 3.19 -5.40
CA ALA A 84 -7.37 1.80 -5.28
C ALA A 84 -8.12 1.50 -3.96
N GLY A 85 -8.09 2.43 -2.99
CA GLY A 85 -8.71 2.31 -1.67
C GLY A 85 -7.85 1.57 -0.63
N PHE A 86 -6.55 1.42 -0.88
CA PHE A 86 -5.60 0.80 0.06
C PHE A 86 -5.06 1.80 1.10
N LEU A 87 -5.05 3.09 0.74
CA LEU A 87 -4.68 4.20 1.61
C LEU A 87 -5.79 5.26 1.59
N ARG A 88 -5.96 5.99 2.70
CA ARG A 88 -6.90 7.12 2.78
C ARG A 88 -6.12 8.42 2.90
N LYS A 89 -6.35 9.35 1.98
CA LYS A 89 -5.83 10.73 2.07
C LYS A 89 -6.78 11.57 2.92
N TYR A 90 -6.23 12.39 3.79
CA TYR A 90 -6.97 13.39 4.56
C TYR A 90 -6.53 14.78 4.09
N PRO A 91 -7.47 15.73 3.93
CA PRO A 91 -7.18 17.11 3.53
C PRO A 91 -6.46 17.89 4.62
#